data_AF-A0A2N0NLN9-F1
#
_entry.id   AF-A0A2N0NLN9-F1
#
_cell.length_a   1.000
_cell.length_b   1.000
_cell.length_c   1.000
_cell.angle_alpha   90.00
_cell.angle_beta   90.00
_cell.angle_gamma   90.00
#
_symmetry.space_group_name_H-M   'P 1'
#
loop_
_entity.id
_entity.type
_entity.pdbx_description
1 polymer ?
#
loop_
_entity_poly.entity_id
_entity_poly.type
_entity_poly.pdbx_seq_one_letter_code
_entity_poly.pdbx_strand_id
1 'polypeptide(L)'
;FDEFGSKKGVTAGQLCLAWVIAQGNEFVTIPGTRKMKYLEENFEAGKIHLSPEEVSEIRKIIDSIEIVGDRYNEHGMKVRKQ
;
A
#
# COMPACT_ATOMS: atom_id res chain seq x y z
N PHE A 1 6.15 -5.06 7.87
CA PHE A 1 5.02 -5.08 6.90
C PHE A 1 4.90 -6.45 6.25
N ASP A 2 5.95 -6.97 5.62
CA ASP A 2 5.96 -8.31 5.00
C ASP A 2 5.61 -9.46 5.95
N GLU A 3 6.07 -9.40 7.21
CA GLU A 3 5.73 -10.40 8.23
C GLU A 3 4.22 -10.42 8.53
N PHE A 4 3.59 -9.25 8.63
CA PHE A 4 2.15 -9.15 8.83
C PHE A 4 1.39 -9.74 7.64
N GLY A 5 1.78 -9.36 6.41
CA GLY A 5 1.20 -9.91 5.19
C GLY A 5 1.34 -11.44 5.13
N SER A 6 2.52 -11.96 5.46
CA SER A 6 2.79 -13.40 5.50
C SER A 6 1.91 -14.12 6.54
N LYS A 7 1.72 -13.55 7.74
CA LYS A 7 0.84 -14.11 8.77
C LYS A 7 -0.62 -14.15 8.32
N LYS A 8 -1.08 -13.15 7.59
CA LYS A 8 -2.44 -13.08 7.03
C LYS A 8 -2.60 -13.86 5.72
N GLY A 9 -1.51 -14.33 5.12
CA GLY A 9 -1.51 -15.09 3.86
C GLY A 9 -1.71 -14.22 2.61
N VAL A 10 -1.30 -12.96 2.65
CA VAL A 10 -1.47 -11.98 1.56
C VAL A 10 -0.11 -11.39 1.15
N THR A 11 0.03 -10.99 -0.10
CA THR A 11 1.25 -10.31 -0.55
C THR A 11 1.36 -8.91 0.05
N ALA A 12 2.56 -8.34 0.08
CA ALA A 12 2.75 -6.94 0.50
C ALA A 12 1.96 -5.96 -0.40
N GLY A 13 1.89 -6.23 -1.71
CA GLY A 13 1.10 -5.43 -2.65
C GLY A 13 -0.39 -5.46 -2.30
N GLN A 14 -0.91 -6.66 -2.03
CA GLN A 14 -2.30 -6.86 -1.60
C GLN A 14 -2.60 -6.17 -0.28
N LEU A 15 -1.72 -6.33 0.73
CA LEU A 15 -1.87 -5.69 2.03
C LEU A 15 -1.90 -4.16 1.91
N CYS A 16 -1.05 -3.60 1.06
CA CYS A 16 -1.00 -2.16 0.82
C CYS A 16 -2.32 -1.65 0.22
N LEU A 17 -2.82 -2.29 -0.84
CA LEU A 17 -4.08 -1.91 -1.47
C LEU A 17 -5.27 -2.05 -0.52
N ALA A 18 -5.34 -3.17 0.21
CA ALA A 18 -6.38 -3.41 1.21
C ALA A 18 -6.36 -2.35 2.33
N TRP A 19 -5.17 -1.95 2.78
CA TRP A 19 -5.02 -0.94 3.83
C TRP A 19 -5.48 0.46 3.37
N VAL A 20 -5.20 0.84 2.11
CA VAL A 20 -5.70 2.11 1.54
C VAL A 20 -7.22 2.11 1.47
N ILE A 21 -7.83 1.02 0.98
CA ILE A 21 -9.29 0.89 0.90
C ILE A 21 -9.91 0.94 2.31
N ALA A 22 -9.26 0.33 3.30
CA ALA A 22 -9.72 0.32 4.69
C ALA A 22 -9.71 1.69 5.38
N GLN A 23 -9.13 2.74 4.78
CA GLN A 23 -9.16 4.09 5.37
C GLN A 23 -10.55 4.75 5.29
N GLY A 24 -11.45 4.24 4.45
CA GLY A 24 -12.85 4.67 4.38
C GLY A 24 -13.40 4.65 2.96
N ASN A 25 -14.73 4.81 2.82
CA ASN A 25 -15.42 4.74 1.53
C ASN A 25 -15.01 5.80 0.50
N GLU A 26 -14.33 6.86 0.94
CA GLU A 26 -13.82 7.92 0.07
C GLU A 26 -12.47 7.56 -0.58
N PHE A 27 -11.86 6.46 -0.15
CA PHE A 27 -10.58 6.00 -0.68
C PHE A 27 -10.79 4.95 -1.77
N VAL A 28 -10.22 5.23 -2.95
CA VAL A 28 -10.16 4.30 -4.07
C VAL A 28 -8.71 4.06 -4.46
N THR A 29 -8.35 2.81 -4.76
CA THR A 29 -7.04 2.46 -5.31
C THR A 29 -7.14 2.36 -6.83
N ILE A 30 -6.15 2.90 -7.54
CA ILE A 30 -6.06 2.81 -9.01
C ILE A 30 -4.71 2.17 -9.39
N PRO A 31 -4.46 0.91 -9.01
CA PRO A 31 -3.17 0.29 -9.23
C PRO A 31 -2.96 -0.03 -10.72
N GLY A 32 -1.91 0.55 -11.30
CA GLY A 32 -1.49 0.27 -12.67
C GLY A 32 -0.49 -0.88 -12.74
N THR A 33 -0.65 -1.78 -13.71
CA THR A 33 0.32 -2.84 -14.01
C THR A 33 0.30 -3.21 -15.49
N ARG A 34 1.42 -3.74 -15.99
CA ARG A 34 1.55 -4.26 -17.36
C ARG A 34 1.55 -5.79 -17.43
N LYS A 35 1.51 -6.49 -16.29
CA LYS A 35 1.57 -7.95 -16.22
C LYS A 35 0.28 -8.52 -15.66
N MET A 36 -0.28 -9.52 -16.34
CA MET A 36 -1.56 -10.16 -15.96
C MET A 36 -1.55 -10.69 -14.52
N LYS A 37 -0.47 -11.37 -14.12
CA LYS A 37 -0.29 -11.86 -12.74
C LYS A 37 -0.54 -10.78 -11.68
N TYR A 38 -0.03 -9.58 -11.89
CA TYR A 38 -0.20 -8.48 -10.93
C TYR A 38 -1.58 -7.82 -11.05
N LEU A 39 -2.23 -7.91 -12.21
CA LEU A 39 -3.62 -7.46 -12.34
C LEU A 39 -4.51 -8.32 -11.44
N GLU A 40 -4.36 -9.64 -11.52
CA GLU A 40 -5.05 -10.61 -10.66
C GLU A 40 -4.72 -10.37 -9.19
N GLU A 41 -3.44 -10.26 -8.84
CA GLU A 41 -3.01 -9.97 -7.46
C GLU A 41 -3.65 -8.68 -6.90
N ASN A 42 -3.62 -7.59 -7.68
CA ASN A 42 -4.21 -6.31 -7.30
C ASN A 42 -5.74 -6.39 -7.16
N PHE A 43 -6.39 -7.16 -8.03
CA PHE A 43 -7.85 -7.35 -7.99
C PHE A 43 -8.28 -8.11 -6.74
N GLU A 44 -7.57 -9.19 -6.40
CA GLU A 44 -7.84 -9.97 -5.20
C GLU A 44 -7.64 -9.16 -3.90
N ALA A 45 -6.83 -8.10 -3.94
CA ALA A 45 -6.64 -7.21 -2.79
C ALA A 45 -7.95 -6.55 -2.32
N GLY A 46 -8.88 -6.27 -3.22
CA GLY A 46 -10.18 -5.66 -2.90
C GLY A 46 -11.10 -6.56 -2.07
N LYS A 47 -10.80 -7.87 -1.98
CA LYS A 47 -11.55 -8.84 -1.18
C LYS A 47 -10.99 -9.00 0.24
N ILE A 48 -9.86 -8.37 0.54
CA ILE A 48 -9.21 -8.47 1.84
C ILE A 48 -9.87 -7.46 2.79
N HIS A 49 -10.51 -7.97 3.83
CA HIS A 49 -11.02 -7.15 4.91
C HIS A 49 -10.00 -7.09 6.05
N LEU A 50 -9.71 -5.87 6.49
CA LEU A 50 -8.89 -5.59 7.66
C LEU A 50 -9.78 -5.16 8.82
N SER A 51 -9.60 -5.78 9.98
CA SER A 51 -10.29 -5.35 11.19
C SER A 51 -9.72 -4.01 11.70
N PRO A 52 -10.45 -3.25 12.53
CA PRO A 52 -9.93 -2.02 13.14
C PRO A 52 -8.60 -2.23 13.89
N GLU A 53 -8.44 -3.39 14.54
CA GLU A 53 -7.23 -3.77 15.26
C GLU A 53 -6.06 -3.99 14.29
N GLU A 54 -6.30 -4.70 13.18
CA GLU A 54 -5.31 -4.92 12.13
C GLU A 54 -4.89 -3.60 11.47
N VAL A 55 -5.83 -2.70 11.19
CA VAL A 55 -5.53 -1.37 10.64
C VAL A 55 -4.64 -0.58 11.60
N SER A 56 -4.91 -0.65 12.90
CA SER A 56 -4.11 -0.01 13.95
C SER A 56 -2.70 -0.61 14.03
N GLU A 57 -2.58 -1.94 13.98
CA GLU A 57 -1.29 -2.64 13.98
C GLU A 57 -0.45 -2.27 12.74
N ILE A 58 -1.06 -2.29 11.56
CA ILE A 58 -0.39 -1.90 10.31
C ILE A 58 0.07 -0.45 10.39
N ARG A 59 -0.73 0.47 10.95
CA ARG A 59 -0.32 1.87 11.14
C ARG A 59 0.90 1.98 12.06
N LYS A 60 0.94 1.28 13.18
CA LYS A 60 2.12 1.24 14.06
C LYS A 60 3.37 0.73 13.33
N ILE A 61 3.21 -0.30 12.50
CA ILE A 61 4.32 -0.81 11.68
C ILE A 61 4.80 0.27 10.71
N ILE A 62 3.91 0.97 10.00
CA ILE A 62 4.26 2.03 9.06
C ILE A 62 4.95 3.20 9.77
N ASP A 63 4.42 3.65 10.91
CA ASP A 63 4.96 4.78 11.67
C ASP A 63 6.34 4.48 12.27
N SER A 64 6.69 3.21 12.44
CA SER A 64 8.02 2.78 12.90
C SER A 64 9.08 2.76 11.80
N ILE A 65 8.71 2.94 10.53
CA ILE A 65 9.65 2.89 9.40
C ILE A 65 10.34 4.25 9.27
N GLU A 66 11.68 4.24 9.35
CA GLU A 66 12.49 5.39 9.01
C GLU A 66 12.40 5.68 7.50
N ILE A 67 11.97 6.89 7.14
CA ILE A 67 11.88 7.32 5.74
C ILE A 67 13.27 7.75 5.27
N VAL A 68 13.85 6.98 4.36
CA VAL A 68 15.16 7.27 3.77
C VAL A 68 14.99 7.81 2.35
N GLY A 69 15.55 9.00 2.10
CA GLY A 69 15.55 9.67 0.80
C GLY A 69 14.34 10.59 0.57
N ASP A 70 14.45 11.44 -0.44
CA ASP A 70 13.39 12.37 -0.82
C ASP A 70 12.35 11.71 -1.74
N ARG A 71 11.09 12.16 -1.63
CA ARG A 71 10.01 11.72 -2.53
C ARG A 71 10.31 11.98 -4.01
N TYR A 72 11.14 12.98 -4.29
CA TYR A 72 11.63 13.32 -5.61
C TYR A 72 13.14 13.46 -5.55
N ASN A 73 13.83 12.90 -6.54
CA ASN A 73 15.23 13.25 -6.75
C ASN A 73 15.37 14.74 -7.17
N GLU A 74 16.59 15.28 -7.15
CA GLU A 74 16.85 16.68 -7.50
C GLU A 74 16.26 17.10 -8.85
N HIS A 75 16.24 16.18 -9.82
CA HIS A 75 15.65 16.41 -11.14
C HIS A 75 14.12 16.55 -11.07
N GLY A 76 13.44 15.66 -10.34
CA GLY A 76 11.99 15.72 -10.10
C GLY A 76 11.56 16.94 -9.29
N MET A 77 12.42 17.47 -8.42
CA MET A 77 12.21 18.74 -7.70
C MET A 77 12.25 19.96 -8.63
N LYS A 78 13.10 19.97 -9.67
CA LYS A 78 13.21 21.08 -10.64
C LYS A 78 12.01 21.19 -11.57
N VAL A 79 11.43 20.06 -12.01
CA VAL A 79 10.27 20.03 -12.92
C VAL A 79 8.99 20.60 -12.27
N ARG A 80 8.91 20.60 -10.93
CA ARG A 80 7.75 21.16 -10.20
C ARG A 80 7.82 22.67 -9.94
N LYS A 81 8.94 23.33 -10.26
CA LYS A 81 9.13 24.77 -10.05
C LYS A 81 8.95 25.61 -11.34
N GLN A 82 8.46 25.02 -12.43
CA GLN A 82 8.10 25.74 -13.68
C GLN A 82 6.59 25.83 -13.83
#